data_AF-A0A2T4B2F1-F1
#
_entry.id   AF-A0A2T4B2F1-F1
#
_cell.length_a   1.000
_cell.length_b   1.000
_cell.length_c   1.000
_cell.angle_alpha   90.00
_cell.angle_beta   90.00
_cell.angle_gamma   90.00
#
_symmetry.space_group_name_H-M   'P 1'
#
loop_
_entity.id
_entity.type
_entity.pdbx_description
1 polymer ?
#
loop_
_entity_poly.entity_id
_entity_poly.type
_entity_poly.pdbx_seq_one_letter_code
_entity_poly.pdbx_strand_id
1 'polypeptide(L)'
;MCGPETTNRPRGGALAALSSLDDAGHSTTCGDLAFHTPGLPESNEATHVRLMPDAAYNAKTLSDLLVVIHSSGDPRRRIEDCGTFQKFGFPTTADSFSDTRAFVELPLSKPLLLEVGNEGIIGRRVSLYSRAAPNRVVAEGIVGVNFLRAPQPSLGMVQE
;
A
#
# COMPACT_ATOMS: atom_id res chain seq x y z
N MET A 1 7.10 17.89 22.97
CA MET A 1 8.17 16.88 22.81
C MET A 1 7.52 15.62 22.29
N CYS A 2 7.38 15.49 20.96
CA CYS A 2 6.88 14.28 20.34
C CYS A 2 8.00 13.23 20.45
N GLY A 3 7.73 12.10 21.10
CA GLY A 3 8.71 11.02 21.26
C GLY A 3 9.18 10.47 19.92
N PRO A 4 10.26 9.68 19.88
CA PRO A 4 10.69 9.01 18.66
C PRO A 4 9.53 8.14 18.18
N GLU A 5 8.95 8.49 17.04
CA GLU A 5 7.96 7.65 16.39
C GLU A 5 8.68 6.38 15.89
N THR A 6 8.63 5.33 16.70
CA THR A 6 9.19 3.99 16.40
C THR A 6 8.30 3.21 15.43
N THR A 7 7.71 3.87 14.43
CA THR A 7 6.87 3.17 13.47
C THR A 7 7.76 2.41 12.48
N ASN A 8 7.67 1.08 12.45
CA ASN A 8 8.33 0.23 11.44
C ASN A 8 7.73 0.39 10.03
N ARG A 9 6.93 1.42 9.79
CA ARG A 9 6.32 1.70 8.49
C ARG A 9 7.37 2.34 7.59
N PRO A 10 7.55 1.88 6.34
CA PRO A 10 8.42 2.55 5.39
C PRO A 10 8.03 4.02 5.29
N ARG A 11 9.00 4.92 5.45
CA ARG A 11 8.85 6.36 5.22
C ARG A 11 9.64 6.68 3.96
N GLY A 12 8.99 7.25 2.95
CA GLY A 12 9.51 7.32 1.59
C GLY A 12 8.78 6.36 0.65
N GLY A 13 8.58 6.81 -0.60
CA GLY A 13 7.93 6.06 -1.66
C GLY A 13 6.41 6.33 -1.79
N ALA A 14 5.62 5.26 -1.94
CA ALA A 14 4.16 5.34 -2.12
C ALA A 14 3.40 4.38 -1.19
N LEU A 15 2.14 4.68 -0.92
CA LEU A 15 1.28 3.91 -0.01
C LEU A 15 -0.15 3.88 -0.54
N ALA A 16 -0.78 2.70 -0.51
CA ALA A 16 -2.23 2.59 -0.63
C ALA A 16 -2.82 2.14 0.71
N ALA A 17 -3.69 2.98 1.27
CA ALA A 17 -4.56 2.57 2.36
C ALA A 17 -5.64 1.64 1.78
N LEU A 18 -5.74 0.44 2.34
CA LEU A 18 -6.61 -0.62 1.84
C LEU A 18 -7.90 -0.68 2.64
N SER A 19 -9.02 -0.74 1.95
CA SER A 19 -10.35 -0.94 2.54
C SER A 19 -11.03 -2.16 1.92
N SER A 20 -11.64 -2.98 2.76
CA SER A 20 -12.56 -4.04 2.34
C SER A 20 -13.99 -3.52 2.47
N LEU A 21 -14.87 -3.89 1.54
CA LEU A 21 -16.31 -3.77 1.78
C LEU A 21 -16.79 -5.02 2.53
N ASP A 22 -17.65 -4.82 3.53
CA ASP A 22 -18.41 -5.91 4.13
C ASP A 22 -19.67 -6.24 3.31
N ASP A 23 -20.37 -7.32 3.68
CA ASP A 23 -21.60 -7.74 3.01
C ASP A 23 -22.74 -6.71 3.11
N ALA A 24 -22.64 -5.77 4.05
CA ALA A 24 -23.59 -4.67 4.23
C ALA A 24 -23.17 -3.39 3.49
N GLY A 25 -22.04 -3.41 2.75
CA GLY A 25 -21.52 -2.30 1.97
C GLY A 25 -20.71 -1.27 2.75
N HIS A 26 -20.34 -1.54 4.01
CA HIS A 26 -19.49 -0.65 4.80
C HIS A 26 -18.02 -0.89 4.47
N SER A 27 -17.29 0.20 4.23
CA SER A 27 -15.85 0.15 4.04
C SER A 27 -15.13 0.06 5.39
N THR A 28 -14.37 -1.01 5.59
CA THR A 28 -13.50 -1.18 6.76
C THR A 28 -12.05 -1.15 6.34
N THR A 29 -11.23 -0.32 6.98
CA THR A 29 -9.78 -0.31 6.77
C THR A 29 -9.21 -1.68 7.14
N CYS A 30 -8.47 -2.28 6.23
CA CYS A 30 -7.93 -3.62 6.40
C CYS A 30 -6.40 -3.66 6.45
N GLY A 31 -5.75 -2.56 6.09
CA GLY A 31 -4.30 -2.42 6.17
C GLY A 31 -3.75 -1.42 5.16
N ASP A 32 -2.44 -1.52 4.94
CA ASP A 32 -1.67 -0.65 4.06
C ASP A 32 -0.81 -1.49 3.11
N LEU A 33 -0.68 -1.04 1.86
CA LEU A 33 0.27 -1.55 0.88
C LEU A 33 1.30 -0.47 0.55
N ALA A 34 2.52 -0.62 1.05
CA ALA A 34 3.61 0.32 0.83
C ALA A 34 4.50 -0.14 -0.33
N PHE A 35 4.89 0.79 -1.20
CA PHE A 35 5.83 0.60 -2.30
C PHE A 35 7.08 1.44 -2.01
N HIS A 36 8.24 0.80 -1.90
CA HIS A 36 9.47 1.51 -1.54
C HIS A 36 10.73 0.82 -2.10
N THR A 37 11.87 1.48 -1.93
CA THR A 37 13.18 0.86 -2.13
C THR A 37 13.93 0.81 -0.79
N PRO A 38 14.23 -0.38 -0.26
CA PRO A 38 14.95 -0.53 1.00
C PRO A 38 16.27 0.24 0.99
N GLY A 39 16.54 0.99 2.05
CA GLY A 39 17.76 1.79 2.18
C GLY A 39 17.82 3.07 1.33
N LEU A 40 16.84 3.31 0.46
CA LEU A 40 16.78 4.51 -0.40
C LEU A 40 15.37 5.12 -0.40
N PRO A 41 14.99 5.86 0.66
CA PRO A 41 13.63 6.39 0.82
C PRO A 41 13.31 7.53 -0.18
N GLU A 42 14.33 8.20 -0.72
CA GLU A 42 14.22 9.23 -1.76
C GLU A 42 14.16 8.63 -3.18
N SER A 43 14.10 7.31 -3.32
CA SER A 43 14.03 6.65 -4.62
C SER A 43 12.74 7.03 -5.36
N ASN A 44 12.86 7.40 -6.62
CA ASN A 44 11.72 7.60 -7.52
C ASN A 44 11.16 6.28 -8.06
N GLU A 45 11.76 5.15 -7.70
CA GLU A 45 11.29 3.82 -8.04
C GLU A 45 11.09 2.97 -6.77
N ALA A 46 10.04 2.16 -6.77
CA ALA A 46 9.85 1.10 -5.79
C ALA A 46 10.35 -0.23 -6.35
N THR A 47 11.22 -0.87 -5.58
CA THR A 47 11.74 -2.22 -5.86
C THR A 47 11.08 -3.27 -4.99
N HIS A 48 10.40 -2.85 -3.91
CA HIS A 48 9.75 -3.72 -2.94
C HIS A 48 8.33 -3.25 -2.65
N VAL A 49 7.50 -4.20 -2.26
CA VAL A 49 6.15 -3.98 -1.81
C VAL A 49 5.94 -4.65 -0.45
N ARG A 50 5.32 -3.93 0.48
CA ARG A 50 5.08 -4.37 1.85
C ARG A 50 3.60 -4.27 2.19
N LEU A 51 3.00 -5.37 2.61
CA LEU A 51 1.63 -5.46 3.10
C LEU A 51 1.63 -5.45 4.63
N MET A 52 0.87 -4.53 5.21
CA MET A 52 0.73 -4.33 6.66
C MET A 52 -0.77 -4.35 7.01
N PRO A 53 -1.32 -5.45 7.55
CA PRO A 53 -2.71 -5.49 7.97
C PRO A 53 -3.00 -4.48 9.08
N ASP A 54 -4.22 -3.98 9.12
CA ASP A 54 -4.70 -3.23 10.28
C ASP A 54 -4.85 -4.15 11.50
N ALA A 55 -4.54 -3.64 12.68
CA ALA A 55 -4.56 -4.43 13.91
C ALA A 55 -5.95 -4.97 14.27
N ALA A 56 -7.01 -4.27 13.88
CA ALA A 56 -8.39 -4.70 14.10
C ALA A 56 -8.90 -5.66 12.99
N TYR A 57 -8.14 -5.84 11.91
CA TYR A 57 -8.56 -6.62 10.76
C TYR A 57 -8.08 -8.08 10.85
N ASN A 58 -8.95 -9.01 10.51
CA ASN A 58 -8.60 -10.43 10.49
C ASN A 58 -7.64 -10.73 9.31
N ALA A 59 -6.34 -10.69 9.58
CA ALA A 59 -5.28 -10.87 8.59
C ALA A 59 -5.33 -12.23 7.86
N LYS A 60 -6.04 -13.25 8.39
CA LYS A 60 -6.24 -14.53 7.69
C LYS A 60 -6.99 -14.37 6.36
N THR A 61 -7.80 -13.32 6.24
CA THR A 61 -8.51 -12.97 5.00
C THR A 61 -7.56 -12.44 3.91
N LEU A 62 -6.34 -12.02 4.29
CA LEU A 62 -5.27 -11.58 3.40
C LEU A 62 -4.32 -12.75 3.06
N SER A 63 -4.87 -13.96 2.88
CA SER A 63 -4.11 -15.14 2.47
C SER A 63 -4.15 -15.33 0.95
N ASP A 64 -3.01 -15.72 0.43
CA ASP A 64 -2.70 -15.99 -0.97
C ASP A 64 -3.27 -14.96 -1.95
N LEU A 65 -2.63 -13.80 -1.99
CA LEU A 65 -3.17 -12.64 -2.68
C LEU A 65 -2.61 -12.48 -4.08
N LEU A 66 -3.44 -11.92 -4.94
CA LEU A 66 -3.06 -11.33 -6.20
C LEU A 66 -3.28 -9.82 -6.14
N VAL A 67 -2.21 -9.07 -6.33
CA VAL A 67 -2.24 -7.61 -6.40
C VAL A 67 -2.40 -7.20 -7.86
N VAL A 68 -3.38 -6.33 -8.11
CA VAL A 68 -3.60 -5.71 -9.41
C VAL A 68 -3.55 -4.20 -9.24
N ILE A 69 -2.61 -3.55 -9.92
CA ILE A 69 -2.58 -2.10 -10.08
C ILE A 69 -3.30 -1.79 -11.38
N HIS A 70 -4.37 -1.00 -11.28
CA HIS A 70 -5.24 -0.65 -12.39
C HIS A 70 -4.71 0.55 -13.16
N SER A 71 -5.09 0.67 -14.44
CA SER A 71 -4.67 1.81 -15.26
C SER A 71 -5.33 3.12 -14.85
N SER A 72 -6.54 3.04 -14.28
CA SER A 72 -7.27 4.19 -13.75
C SER A 72 -7.39 4.13 -12.23
N GLY A 73 -7.33 5.31 -11.58
CA GLY A 73 -7.69 5.50 -10.18
C GLY A 73 -9.07 6.10 -9.95
N ASP A 74 -9.88 6.31 -10.99
CA ASP A 74 -11.19 6.96 -10.85
C ASP A 74 -12.14 6.06 -10.03
N PRO A 75 -12.54 6.46 -8.81
CA PRO A 75 -13.40 5.66 -7.94
C PRO A 75 -14.82 5.46 -8.50
N ARG A 76 -15.25 6.29 -9.47
CA ARG A 76 -16.58 6.22 -10.08
C ARG A 76 -16.70 5.11 -11.12
N ARG A 77 -15.57 4.61 -11.62
CA ARG A 77 -15.52 3.50 -12.57
C ARG A 77 -15.57 2.19 -11.82
N ARG A 78 -16.25 1.20 -12.41
CA ARG A 78 -16.17 -0.18 -11.94
C ARG A 78 -14.76 -0.71 -12.17
N ILE A 79 -14.35 -1.65 -11.33
CA ILE A 79 -12.97 -2.19 -11.33
C ILE A 79 -12.64 -2.84 -12.68
N GLU A 80 -13.61 -3.50 -13.30
CA GLU A 80 -13.45 -4.16 -14.60
C GLU A 80 -13.15 -3.13 -15.72
N ASP A 81 -13.68 -1.91 -15.57
CA ASP A 81 -13.50 -0.83 -16.53
C ASP A 81 -12.18 -0.07 -16.30
N CYS A 82 -11.46 -0.29 -15.19
CA CYS A 82 -10.24 0.44 -14.85
C CYS A 82 -8.98 -0.05 -15.58
N GLY A 83 -9.07 -1.17 -16.31
CA GLY A 83 -7.93 -1.79 -17.00
C GLY A 83 -6.87 -2.35 -16.04
N THR A 84 -5.87 -3.05 -16.57
CA THR A 84 -4.73 -3.56 -15.79
C THR A 84 -3.44 -2.87 -16.24
N PHE A 85 -2.71 -2.31 -15.29
CA PHE A 85 -1.37 -1.74 -15.51
C PHE A 85 -0.28 -2.73 -15.12
N GLN A 86 -0.34 -3.26 -13.89
CA GLN A 86 0.62 -4.21 -13.36
C GLN A 86 -0.09 -5.25 -12.50
N LYS A 87 0.44 -6.49 -12.50
CA LYS A 87 -0.09 -7.58 -11.69
C LYS A 87 1.05 -8.41 -11.11
N PHE A 88 0.95 -8.79 -9.85
CA PHE A 88 1.90 -9.68 -9.21
C PHE A 88 1.24 -10.47 -8.08
N GLY A 89 1.75 -11.68 -7.82
CA GLY A 89 1.31 -12.49 -6.70
C GLY A 89 2.00 -12.04 -5.42
N PHE A 90 1.25 -12.07 -4.32
CA PHE A 90 1.76 -11.76 -3.00
C PHE A 90 1.55 -13.01 -2.13
N PRO A 91 2.60 -13.82 -1.93
CA PRO A 91 2.49 -15.14 -1.31
C PRO A 91 2.33 -15.02 0.21
N THR A 92 1.14 -14.63 0.64
CA THR A 92 0.72 -14.70 2.03
C THR A 92 0.06 -16.04 2.32
N THR A 93 0.28 -16.53 3.52
CA THR A 93 -0.40 -17.69 4.13
C THR A 93 -1.22 -17.21 5.31
N ALA A 94 -2.13 -18.04 5.83
CA ALA A 94 -2.93 -17.70 7.01
C ALA A 94 -2.06 -17.32 8.23
N ASP A 95 -0.84 -17.85 8.31
CA ASP A 95 0.13 -17.61 9.40
C ASP A 95 1.21 -16.60 9.03
N SER A 96 1.08 -15.92 7.88
CA SER A 96 2.05 -14.90 7.46
C SER A 96 2.05 -13.65 8.35
N PHE A 97 0.97 -13.46 9.11
CA PHE A 97 0.82 -12.39 10.08
C PHE A 97 0.65 -13.01 11.47
N SER A 98 1.47 -12.57 12.41
CA SER A 98 1.46 -13.03 13.81
C SER A 98 1.81 -11.85 14.72
N ASP A 99 1.67 -12.04 16.04
CA ASP A 99 2.06 -11.02 17.03
C ASP A 99 3.52 -10.55 16.86
N THR A 100 4.39 -11.39 16.31
CA THR A 100 5.80 -11.08 16.04
C THR A 100 6.08 -10.60 14.62
N ARG A 101 5.16 -10.80 13.69
CA ARG A 101 5.30 -10.43 12.27
C ARG A 101 4.14 -9.55 11.82
N ALA A 102 4.35 -8.24 11.97
CA ALA A 102 3.38 -7.21 11.59
C ALA A 102 3.24 -7.00 10.08
N PHE A 103 4.17 -7.50 9.26
CA PHE A 103 4.17 -7.27 7.82
C PHE A 103 4.77 -8.42 7.02
N VAL A 104 4.40 -8.44 5.74
CA VAL A 104 5.04 -9.26 4.71
C VAL A 104 5.60 -8.31 3.67
N GLU A 105 6.79 -8.61 3.17
CA GLU A 105 7.48 -7.82 2.16
C GLU A 105 7.95 -8.74 1.04
N LEU A 106 7.89 -8.24 -0.19
CA LEU A 106 8.27 -8.96 -1.40
C LEU A 106 9.07 -8.03 -2.34
N PRO A 107 10.16 -8.51 -2.95
CA PRO A 107 10.78 -7.81 -4.08
C PRO A 107 9.88 -7.87 -5.31
N LEU A 108 9.79 -6.76 -6.04
CA LEU A 108 9.10 -6.67 -7.31
C LEU A 108 10.00 -7.22 -8.42
N SER A 109 9.41 -7.92 -9.39
CA SER A 109 10.16 -8.44 -10.55
C SER A 109 10.70 -7.34 -11.47
N LYS A 110 10.04 -6.18 -11.46
CA LYS A 110 10.45 -4.96 -12.15
C LYS A 110 10.20 -3.76 -11.22
N PRO A 111 11.12 -2.80 -11.13
CA PRO A 111 10.88 -1.55 -10.42
C PRO A 111 9.63 -0.81 -10.95
N LEU A 112 8.90 -0.16 -10.06
CA LEU A 112 7.72 0.65 -10.38
C LEU A 112 8.02 2.13 -10.15
N LEU A 113 7.70 2.98 -11.12
CA LEU A 113 7.91 4.42 -11.01
C LEU A 113 6.92 5.05 -10.02
N LEU A 114 7.44 5.89 -9.14
CA LEU A 114 6.71 6.58 -8.07
C LEU A 114 6.38 8.01 -8.48
N GLU A 115 5.65 8.14 -9.59
CA GLU A 115 5.18 9.42 -10.13
C GLU A 115 3.71 9.34 -10.53
N VAL A 116 3.12 10.49 -10.83
CA VAL A 116 1.73 10.60 -11.30
C VAL A 116 1.70 10.52 -12.82
N GLY A 117 0.81 9.68 -13.37
CA GLY A 117 0.61 9.52 -14.81
C GLY A 117 1.67 8.65 -15.49
N ASN A 118 1.66 8.62 -16.83
CA ASN A 118 2.57 7.84 -17.67
C ASN A 118 2.71 6.37 -17.23
N GLU A 119 3.91 5.99 -16.80
CA GLU A 119 4.29 4.66 -16.30
C GLU A 119 4.37 4.62 -14.75
N GLY A 120 4.00 5.71 -14.08
CA GLY A 120 3.98 5.84 -12.63
C GLY A 120 2.72 5.27 -11.99
N ILE A 121 2.84 4.80 -10.74
CA ILE A 121 1.74 4.16 -10.01
C ILE A 121 0.93 5.11 -9.12
N ILE A 122 1.38 6.35 -8.87
CA ILE A 122 0.70 7.28 -7.97
C ILE A 122 -0.61 7.76 -8.61
N GLY A 123 -1.68 7.75 -7.83
CA GLY A 123 -3.03 8.06 -8.25
C GLY A 123 -3.76 6.90 -8.92
N ARG A 124 -3.14 5.72 -9.04
CA ARG A 124 -3.81 4.52 -9.57
C ARG A 124 -4.53 3.76 -8.47
N ARG A 125 -5.59 3.03 -8.85
CA ARG A 125 -6.27 2.10 -7.95
C ARG A 125 -5.46 0.81 -7.85
N VAL A 126 -5.38 0.26 -6.65
CA VAL A 126 -4.90 -1.09 -6.39
C VAL A 126 -6.04 -1.94 -5.84
N SER A 127 -6.14 -3.17 -6.31
CA SER A 127 -7.10 -4.15 -5.81
C SER A 127 -6.37 -5.43 -5.45
N LEU A 128 -6.76 -5.99 -4.31
CA LEU A 128 -6.30 -7.27 -3.80
C LEU A 128 -7.38 -8.31 -4.12
N TYR A 129 -7.00 -9.40 -4.77
CA TYR A 129 -7.86 -10.54 -5.04
C TYR A 129 -7.36 -11.74 -4.25
N SER A 130 -8.29 -12.51 -3.68
CA SER A 130 -7.92 -13.83 -3.16
C SER A 130 -7.72 -14.79 -4.32
N ARG A 131 -6.61 -15.55 -4.32
CA ARG A 131 -6.40 -16.60 -5.34
C ARG A 131 -7.31 -17.80 -5.14
N ALA A 132 -7.85 -18.01 -3.94
CA ALA A 132 -8.87 -19.03 -3.68
C ALA A 132 -10.24 -18.68 -4.29
N ALA A 133 -10.51 -17.39 -4.49
CA ALA A 133 -11.73 -16.88 -5.10
C ALA A 133 -11.38 -15.84 -6.19
N PRO A 134 -10.87 -16.29 -7.34
CA PRO A 134 -10.55 -15.38 -8.45
C PRO A 134 -11.85 -14.67 -8.86
N ASN A 135 -11.82 -13.34 -8.93
CA ASN A 135 -12.95 -12.41 -9.14
C ASN A 135 -13.55 -11.79 -7.86
N ARG A 136 -13.15 -12.22 -6.66
CA ARG A 136 -13.52 -11.50 -5.43
C ARG A 136 -12.40 -10.54 -5.03
N VAL A 137 -12.71 -9.25 -5.05
CA VAL A 137 -11.86 -8.22 -4.45
C VAL A 137 -11.99 -8.34 -2.93
N VAL A 138 -10.86 -8.54 -2.25
CA VAL A 138 -10.81 -8.59 -0.78
C VAL A 138 -10.51 -7.22 -0.19
N ALA A 139 -9.82 -6.35 -0.93
CA ALA A 139 -9.59 -4.98 -0.54
C ALA A 139 -9.19 -4.15 -1.75
N GLU A 140 -9.41 -2.85 -1.68
CA GLU A 140 -8.93 -1.89 -2.66
C GLU A 140 -8.41 -0.61 -2.00
N GLY A 141 -7.63 0.16 -2.75
CA GLY A 141 -7.09 1.44 -2.29
C GLY A 141 -6.60 2.28 -3.47
N ILE A 142 -6.31 3.55 -3.21
CA ILE A 142 -5.62 4.43 -4.16
C ILE A 142 -4.18 4.61 -3.71
N VAL A 143 -3.24 4.46 -4.64
CA VAL A 143 -1.82 4.68 -4.38
C VAL A 143 -1.58 6.18 -4.22
N GLY A 144 -1.29 6.61 -3.01
CA GLY A 144 -0.87 7.97 -2.67
C GLY A 144 0.64 8.06 -2.46
N VAL A 145 1.13 9.29 -2.30
CA VAL A 145 2.54 9.52 -1.97
C VAL A 145 2.78 9.30 -0.48
N ASN A 146 3.93 8.72 -0.14
CA ASN A 146 4.34 8.44 1.23
C ASN A 146 5.70 9.10 1.52
N PHE A 147 5.74 10.43 1.52
CA PHE A 147 6.98 11.18 1.75
C PHE A 147 7.48 11.08 3.18
N LEU A 148 8.80 11.11 3.34
CA LEU A 148 9.43 11.56 4.58
C LEU A 148 8.99 13.00 4.82
N ARG A 149 8.31 13.26 5.94
CA ARG A 149 8.15 14.65 6.39
C ARG A 149 9.56 15.17 6.69
N ALA A 150 10.07 16.10 5.89
CA ALA A 150 11.24 16.87 6.31
C ALA A 150 10.89 17.57 7.63
N PRO A 151 11.77 17.56 8.65
CA PRO A 151 11.56 18.39 9.82
C PRO A 151 11.42 19.84 9.32
N GLN A 152 10.26 20.45 9.56
CA GLN A 152 10.10 21.87 9.29
C GLN A 152 11.19 22.61 10.07
N PRO A 153 11.97 23.51 9.45
CA PRO A 153 12.83 24.38 10.21
C PRO A 153 11.92 25.19 11.14
N SER A 154 12.03 24.95 12.45
CA SER A 154 11.45 25.85 13.44
C SER A 154 12.06 27.22 13.17
N LEU A 155 11.26 28.18 12.71
CA LEU A 155 11.67 29.56 12.59
C LEU A 155 12.15 29.98 13.99
N GLY A 156 13.47 30.06 14.16
CA GLY A 156 14.05 30.56 15.39
C GLY A 156 13.57 31.99 15.57
N MET A 157 12.79 32.23 16.63
CA MET A 157 12.56 33.57 17.13
C MET A 157 13.94 34.14 17.46
N VAL A 158 14.41 35.07 16.63
CA VAL A 158 15.44 36.02 17.03
C VAL A 158 14.76 36.95 18.04
N GLN A 159 15.10 36.82 19.32
CA GLN A 159 14.78 37.84 20.30
C GLN A 159 15.91 38.88 20.24
N GLU A 160 15.56 40.11 19.87
CA GLU A 160 16.32 41.31 20.26
C GLU A 160 16.13 41.60 21.76
#